data_AF-A0A151AP91-F1
#
_entry.id   AF-A0A151AP91-F1
#
_cell.length_a   1.000
_cell.length_b   1.000
_cell.length_c   1.000
_cell.angle_alpha   90.00
_cell.angle_beta   90.00
_cell.angle_gamma   90.00
#
_symmetry.space_group_name_H-M   'P 1'
#
loop_
_entity.id
_entity.type
_entity.pdbx_description
1 polymer ?
#
loop_
_entity_poly.entity_id
_entity_poly.type
_entity_poly.pdbx_seq_one_letter_code
_entity_poly.pdbx_strand_id
1 'polypeptide(L)'
;MNKKNLILIIVIMSFMLLLSCGSKEEGSKKESEKNQSKSTFEIKVAENLVKNYMNYLMNENYDDAVKTYVAELRDKTKMIISKDLKIKGYNIIDVNEVGKSGVFKIRVTRTDIERPFSVLDEYTIKVIKDISDYKISDINCTSEKEAFVEEYGIRLKNKNNVETKLIIDKSSIPEYAFAQDDSAKINRIKVPKKSFGRINFSYTGEKLGITTYEKDSFIGVVTIDESLVVQGGVSGGSSNESGGNKNKGTQMVVREKPIGKKIISLDLLKDSVIDFISFSLDEKFVMVQYNKAGSGKCIRVYNTENGNIIPVVFENEYPVKYVDVLFSSFDNDILNFKVVKRKGIEENLKNIVGKWQLDLKQFKIKKL
;
A
#
# COMPACT_ATOMS: atom_id res chain seq x y z
N MET A 1 -11.52 14.51 -73.35
CA MET A 1 -11.18 15.77 -72.66
C MET A 1 -9.65 15.88 -72.61
N ASN A 2 -9.05 16.86 -73.30
CA ASN A 2 -7.60 16.95 -73.47
C ASN A 2 -6.89 17.19 -72.13
N LYS A 3 -5.78 16.49 -71.87
CA LYS A 3 -4.97 16.61 -70.63
C LYS A 3 -4.54 18.06 -70.31
N LYS A 4 -4.50 18.95 -71.31
CA LYS A 4 -4.22 20.39 -71.13
C LYS A 4 -5.39 21.19 -70.52
N ASN A 5 -6.63 20.74 -70.67
CA ASN A 5 -7.81 21.41 -70.09
C ASN A 5 -8.14 20.93 -68.67
N LEU A 6 -7.59 19.78 -68.23
CA LEU A 6 -7.76 19.29 -66.87
C LEU A 6 -6.84 20.02 -65.87
N ILE A 7 -5.64 20.43 -66.31
CA ILE A 7 -4.64 21.13 -65.48
C ILE A 7 -5.07 22.58 -65.20
N LEU A 8 -5.76 23.24 -66.15
CA LEU A 8 -6.24 24.61 -65.97
C LEU A 8 -7.37 24.71 -64.92
N ILE A 9 -8.21 23.67 -64.78
CA ILE A 9 -9.30 23.61 -63.81
C ILE A 9 -8.75 23.36 -62.39
N ILE A 10 -7.69 22.57 -62.26
CA ILE A 10 -7.04 22.26 -60.97
C ILE A 10 -6.28 23.46 -60.41
N VAL A 11 -5.70 24.32 -61.27
CA VAL A 11 -5.00 25.55 -60.83
C VAL A 11 -5.97 26.65 -60.39
N ILE A 12 -7.16 26.74 -61.00
CA ILE A 12 -8.19 27.74 -60.62
C ILE A 12 -8.89 27.36 -59.31
N MET A 13 -9.07 26.07 -59.00
CA MET A 13 -9.62 25.63 -57.70
C MET A 13 -8.65 25.81 -56.52
N SER A 14 -7.35 25.95 -56.77
CA SER A 14 -6.33 26.05 -55.71
C SER A 14 -6.07 27.48 -55.21
N PHE A 15 -6.72 28.50 -55.79
CA PHE A 15 -6.51 29.92 -55.44
C PHE A 15 -7.62 30.55 -54.57
N MET A 16 -8.67 29.78 -54.22
CA MET A 16 -9.83 30.29 -53.45
C MET A 16 -9.78 30.03 -51.93
N LEU A 17 -8.70 29.48 -51.38
CA LEU A 17 -8.62 29.14 -49.94
C LEU A 17 -7.71 30.04 -49.10
N LEU A 18 -7.27 31.20 -49.62
CA LEU A 18 -6.39 32.12 -48.89
C LEU A 18 -6.92 33.57 -48.86
N LEU A 19 -8.18 33.79 -48.50
CA LEU A 19 -8.67 35.10 -48.05
C LEU A 19 -9.86 34.91 -47.10
N SER A 20 -9.62 34.92 -45.78
CA SER A 20 -10.53 35.61 -44.85
C SER A 20 -9.92 35.67 -43.46
N CYS A 21 -9.28 36.80 -43.16
CA CYS A 21 -9.09 37.30 -41.80
C CYS A 21 -9.55 38.76 -41.81
N GLY A 22 -10.58 39.06 -41.01
CA GLY A 22 -10.83 40.39 -40.44
C GLY A 22 -11.71 41.38 -41.23
N SER A 23 -12.95 41.56 -40.80
CA SER A 23 -13.50 42.88 -40.42
C SER A 23 -14.87 42.72 -39.73
N LYS A 24 -15.11 43.58 -38.73
CA LYS A 24 -16.35 43.72 -37.97
C LYS A 24 -17.40 44.47 -38.81
N GLU A 25 -18.66 44.04 -38.76
CA GLU A 25 -19.84 44.90 -38.52
C GLU A 25 -21.12 44.07 -38.33
N GLU A 26 -22.10 44.71 -37.68
CA GLU A 26 -23.22 44.17 -36.92
C GLU A 26 -24.35 43.53 -37.75
N GLY A 27 -25.10 42.59 -37.15
CA GLY A 27 -26.45 42.24 -37.61
C GLY A 27 -26.86 40.77 -37.50
N SER A 28 -27.30 40.36 -36.30
CA SER A 28 -28.35 39.35 -36.04
C SER A 28 -28.46 38.10 -36.93
N LYS A 29 -28.07 36.93 -36.39
CA LYS A 29 -28.91 35.72 -36.30
C LYS A 29 -28.19 34.63 -35.50
N LYS A 30 -28.91 34.05 -34.54
CA LYS A 30 -28.47 33.00 -33.62
C LYS A 30 -28.13 31.72 -34.39
N GLU A 31 -26.88 31.29 -34.36
CA GLU A 31 -26.53 29.87 -34.36
C GLU A 31 -25.49 29.65 -33.26
N SER A 32 -25.92 28.89 -32.25
CA SER A 32 -25.13 28.49 -31.11
C SER A 32 -24.12 27.44 -31.52
N GLU A 33 -22.99 27.87 -32.10
CA GLU A 33 -21.76 27.09 -32.01
C GLU A 33 -21.29 27.15 -30.56
N LYS A 34 -21.72 26.16 -29.77
CA LYS A 34 -21.02 25.82 -28.53
C LYS A 34 -19.58 25.51 -28.93
N ASN A 35 -18.70 26.48 -28.67
CA ASN A 35 -17.31 26.27 -28.36
C ASN A 35 -17.21 25.20 -27.25
N GLN A 36 -17.31 23.92 -27.61
CA GLN A 36 -16.67 22.86 -26.84
C GLN A 36 -15.18 23.10 -27.04
N SER A 37 -14.59 23.86 -26.12
CA SER A 37 -13.16 23.78 -25.93
C SER A 37 -12.82 22.29 -25.86
N LYS A 38 -11.95 21.83 -26.76
CA LYS A 38 -11.30 20.52 -26.65
C LYS A 38 -10.48 20.57 -25.36
N SER A 39 -11.13 20.38 -24.20
CA SER A 39 -10.41 20.34 -22.95
C SER A 39 -9.61 19.03 -22.98
N THR A 40 -8.30 19.15 -23.05
CA THR A 40 -7.37 18.02 -22.98
C THR A 40 -7.59 17.27 -21.67
N PHE A 41 -7.38 15.95 -21.69
CA PHE A 41 -7.42 15.16 -20.47
C PHE A 41 -6.20 15.51 -19.61
N GLU A 42 -6.40 15.71 -18.31
CA GLU A 42 -5.36 16.11 -17.37
C GLU A 42 -5.11 14.97 -16.40
N ILE A 43 -4.10 14.14 -16.70
CA ILE A 43 -3.80 12.93 -15.93
C ILE A 43 -3.58 13.19 -14.43
N LYS A 44 -3.02 14.36 -14.05
CA LYS A 44 -2.80 14.73 -12.64
C LYS A 44 -4.11 14.93 -11.87
N VAL A 45 -5.15 15.46 -12.53
CA VAL A 45 -6.47 15.63 -11.90
C VAL A 45 -7.11 14.25 -11.67
N ALA A 46 -6.98 13.36 -12.66
CA ALA A 46 -7.42 11.97 -12.54
C ALA A 46 -6.65 11.21 -11.44
N GLU A 47 -5.34 11.42 -11.32
CA GLU A 47 -4.51 10.80 -10.27
C GLU A 47 -4.95 11.27 -8.87
N ASN A 48 -5.25 12.55 -8.70
CA ASN A 48 -5.78 13.09 -7.44
C ASN A 48 -7.15 12.50 -7.08
N LEU A 49 -8.02 12.30 -8.07
CA LEU A 49 -9.29 11.59 -7.86
C LEU A 49 -9.05 10.17 -7.35
N VAL A 50 -8.11 9.43 -7.96
CA VAL A 50 -7.75 8.07 -7.53
C VAL A 50 -7.16 8.05 -6.12
N LYS A 51 -6.26 8.98 -5.78
CA LYS A 51 -5.72 9.12 -4.41
C LYS A 51 -6.84 9.39 -3.40
N ASN A 52 -7.77 10.29 -3.71
CA ASN A 52 -8.91 10.57 -2.85
C ASN A 52 -9.81 9.34 -2.68
N TYR A 53 -10.10 8.63 -3.76
CA TYR A 53 -10.84 7.37 -3.73
C TYR A 53 -10.17 6.34 -2.79
N MET A 54 -8.86 6.11 -2.95
CA MET A 54 -8.13 5.18 -2.09
C MET A 54 -8.09 5.64 -0.62
N ASN A 55 -7.95 6.94 -0.37
CA ASN A 55 -8.04 7.52 0.97
C ASN A 55 -9.42 7.31 1.59
N TYR A 56 -10.50 7.44 0.82
CA TYR A 56 -11.85 7.13 1.30
C TYR A 56 -11.96 5.66 1.70
N LEU A 57 -11.45 4.72 0.89
CA LEU A 57 -11.46 3.30 1.24
C LEU A 57 -10.61 2.97 2.47
N MET A 58 -9.43 3.57 2.62
CA MET A 58 -8.55 3.39 3.79
C MET A 58 -9.21 3.87 5.09
N ASN A 59 -10.01 4.94 5.01
CA ASN A 59 -10.75 5.49 6.15
C ASN A 59 -12.17 4.92 6.28
N GLU A 60 -12.51 3.88 5.52
CA GLU A 60 -13.82 3.22 5.53
C GLU A 60 -15.01 4.17 5.20
N ASN A 61 -14.72 5.26 4.47
CA ASN A 61 -15.71 6.22 4.00
C ASN A 61 -16.25 5.80 2.62
N TYR A 62 -17.02 4.72 2.60
CA TYR A 62 -17.51 4.13 1.36
C TYR A 62 -18.51 5.02 0.61
N ASP A 63 -19.29 5.83 1.33
CA ASP A 63 -20.25 6.75 0.72
C ASP A 63 -19.55 7.81 -0.15
N ASP A 64 -18.44 8.39 0.34
CA ASP A 64 -17.66 9.34 -0.46
C ASP A 64 -16.87 8.66 -1.58
N ALA A 65 -16.42 7.41 -1.36
CA ALA A 65 -15.81 6.61 -2.41
C ALA A 65 -16.77 6.41 -3.61
N VAL A 66 -18.03 6.06 -3.35
CA VAL A 66 -19.04 5.84 -4.40
C VAL A 66 -19.39 7.12 -5.19
N LYS A 67 -19.26 8.31 -4.58
CA LYS A 67 -19.49 9.60 -5.26
C LYS A 67 -18.46 9.88 -6.37
N THR A 68 -17.32 9.20 -6.33
CA THR A 68 -16.28 9.29 -7.38
C THR A 68 -16.64 8.54 -8.67
N TYR A 69 -17.66 7.68 -8.63
CA TYR A 69 -18.04 6.82 -9.76
C TYR A 69 -18.93 7.55 -10.77
N VAL A 70 -18.85 7.12 -12.03
CA VAL A 70 -19.91 7.35 -13.02
C VAL A 70 -21.21 6.64 -12.60
N ALA A 71 -22.35 7.10 -13.12
CA ALA A 71 -23.66 6.55 -12.78
C ALA A 71 -23.74 5.03 -13.03
N GLU A 72 -23.28 4.57 -14.20
CA GLU A 72 -23.34 3.15 -14.58
C GLU A 72 -22.60 2.22 -13.62
N LEU A 73 -21.43 2.63 -13.12
CA LEU A 73 -20.65 1.86 -12.14
C LEU A 73 -21.33 1.89 -10.77
N ARG A 74 -21.87 3.05 -10.38
CA ARG A 74 -22.62 3.23 -9.13
C ARG A 74 -23.83 2.30 -9.07
N ASP A 75 -24.61 2.22 -10.14
CA ASP A 75 -25.85 1.43 -10.18
C ASP A 75 -25.56 -0.09 -10.11
N LYS A 76 -24.40 -0.53 -10.62
CA LYS A 76 -23.94 -1.93 -10.54
C LYS A 76 -23.27 -2.27 -9.20
N THR A 77 -22.85 -1.27 -8.43
CA THR A 77 -22.09 -1.48 -7.19
C THR A 77 -23.01 -1.98 -6.07
N LYS A 78 -22.70 -3.16 -5.55
CA LYS A 78 -23.25 -3.65 -4.27
C LYS A 78 -22.18 -3.50 -3.19
N MET A 79 -22.44 -2.69 -2.16
CA MET A 79 -21.50 -2.52 -1.05
C MET A 79 -21.51 -3.76 -0.15
N ILE A 80 -20.49 -4.61 -0.32
CA ILE A 80 -20.20 -5.74 0.57
C ILE A 80 -18.94 -5.39 1.33
N ILE A 81 -19.09 -5.07 2.61
CA ILE A 81 -17.99 -4.55 3.45
C ILE A 81 -17.50 -5.67 4.36
N SER A 82 -16.21 -6.01 4.26
CA SER A 82 -15.58 -6.92 5.22
C SER A 82 -15.36 -6.20 6.55
N LYS A 83 -15.77 -6.85 7.64
CA LYS A 83 -15.59 -6.31 9.00
C LYS A 83 -14.14 -6.33 9.45
N ASP A 84 -13.37 -7.33 9.04
CA ASP A 84 -12.06 -7.61 9.67
C ASP A 84 -10.88 -7.31 8.74
N LEU A 85 -11.05 -7.46 7.41
CA LEU A 85 -9.98 -7.24 6.44
C LEU A 85 -9.98 -5.79 5.92
N LYS A 86 -9.03 -4.98 6.37
CA LYS A 86 -8.96 -3.53 6.11
C LYS A 86 -7.80 -3.15 5.21
N ILE A 87 -7.98 -2.14 4.36
CA ILE A 87 -6.89 -1.53 3.61
C ILE A 87 -6.01 -0.72 4.58
N LYS A 88 -4.71 -1.00 4.60
CA LYS A 88 -3.73 -0.31 5.47
C LYS A 88 -2.64 0.43 4.70
N GLY A 89 -2.62 0.31 3.38
CA GLY A 89 -1.74 1.07 2.51
C GLY A 89 -2.09 0.86 1.03
N TYR A 90 -1.64 1.80 0.20
CA TYR A 90 -1.65 1.65 -1.25
C TYR A 90 -0.47 2.39 -1.88
N ASN A 91 -0.11 2.00 -3.10
CA ASN A 91 0.86 2.69 -3.93
C ASN A 91 0.43 2.64 -5.41
N ILE A 92 0.44 3.78 -6.09
CA ILE A 92 0.17 3.85 -7.53
C ILE A 92 1.47 3.47 -8.25
N ILE A 93 1.47 2.33 -8.93
CA ILE A 93 2.68 1.76 -9.55
C ILE A 93 2.76 2.02 -11.05
N ASP A 94 1.66 2.38 -11.70
CA ASP A 94 1.61 2.65 -13.13
C ASP A 94 0.46 3.61 -13.46
N VAL A 95 0.71 4.51 -14.40
CA VAL A 95 -0.25 5.54 -14.85
C VAL A 95 -0.15 5.66 -16.37
N ASN A 96 -1.24 5.32 -17.06
CA ASN A 96 -1.31 5.38 -18.52
C ASN A 96 -2.44 6.31 -18.96
N GLU A 97 -2.12 7.30 -19.79
CA GLU A 97 -3.13 8.11 -20.47
C GLU A 97 -3.51 7.47 -21.82
N VAL A 98 -4.79 7.20 -22.01
CA VAL A 98 -5.34 6.61 -23.24
C VAL A 98 -6.49 7.49 -23.74
N GLY A 99 -6.18 8.35 -24.70
CA GLY A 99 -7.15 9.27 -25.31
C GLY A 99 -7.72 10.27 -24.30
N LYS A 100 -8.97 10.06 -23.87
CA LYS A 100 -9.67 10.88 -22.86
C LYS A 100 -9.86 10.14 -21.53
N SER A 101 -8.97 9.20 -21.25
CA SER A 101 -9.04 8.38 -20.04
C SER A 101 -7.66 8.16 -19.45
N GLY A 102 -7.61 7.94 -18.14
CA GLY A 102 -6.42 7.53 -17.40
C GLY A 102 -6.66 6.14 -16.81
N VAL A 103 -5.69 5.25 -16.94
CA VAL A 103 -5.69 3.92 -16.34
C VAL A 103 -4.58 3.85 -15.31
N PHE A 104 -4.94 3.53 -14.07
CA PHE A 104 -4.06 3.53 -12.91
C PHE A 104 -3.94 2.11 -12.38
N LYS A 105 -2.72 1.59 -12.25
CA LYS A 105 -2.47 0.35 -11.51
C LYS A 105 -1.98 0.69 -10.11
N ILE A 106 -2.57 0.02 -9.13
CA ILE A 106 -2.37 0.34 -7.72
C ILE A 106 -2.12 -0.95 -6.96
N ARG A 107 -1.02 -1.01 -6.22
CA ARG A 107 -0.77 -2.05 -5.22
C ARG A 107 -1.48 -1.67 -3.95
N VAL A 108 -2.29 -2.56 -3.39
CA VAL A 108 -3.10 -2.30 -2.20
C VAL A 108 -2.79 -3.38 -1.18
N THR A 109 -2.44 -2.96 0.04
CA THR A 109 -2.18 -3.90 1.14
C THR A 109 -3.37 -3.94 2.08
N ARG A 110 -3.85 -5.15 2.34
CA ARG A 110 -4.91 -5.42 3.30
C ARG A 110 -4.35 -6.24 4.45
N THR A 111 -4.83 -5.93 5.66
CA THR A 111 -4.49 -6.66 6.88
C THR A 111 -5.77 -6.99 7.63
N ASP A 112 -5.83 -8.21 8.12
CA ASP A 112 -6.88 -8.66 9.04
C ASP A 112 -6.59 -8.11 10.44
N ILE A 113 -7.57 -7.42 11.02
CA ILE A 113 -7.43 -6.76 12.32
C ILE A 113 -7.55 -7.72 13.50
N GLU A 114 -7.91 -8.98 13.28
CA GLU A 114 -8.10 -9.99 14.31
C GLU A 114 -7.04 -11.09 14.26
N ARG A 115 -6.60 -11.51 13.05
CA ARG A 115 -5.59 -12.58 12.88
C ARG A 115 -4.36 -12.16 12.07
N PRO A 116 -3.24 -12.93 12.14
CA PRO A 116 -2.05 -12.70 11.32
C PRO A 116 -2.29 -13.08 9.86
N PHE A 117 -2.98 -12.20 9.12
CA PHE A 117 -3.33 -12.38 7.71
C PHE A 117 -3.15 -11.09 6.92
N SER A 118 -2.58 -11.18 5.71
CA SER A 118 -2.42 -10.05 4.80
C SER A 118 -2.62 -10.45 3.35
N VAL A 119 -3.14 -9.52 2.55
CA VAL A 119 -3.30 -9.65 1.10
C VAL A 119 -2.63 -8.48 0.42
N LEU A 120 -1.93 -8.76 -0.68
CA LEU A 120 -1.49 -7.78 -1.66
C LEU A 120 -2.39 -7.89 -2.89
N ASP A 121 -3.17 -6.85 -3.15
CA ASP A 121 -4.05 -6.75 -4.31
C ASP A 121 -3.43 -5.83 -5.39
N GLU A 122 -3.79 -6.08 -6.66
CA GLU A 122 -3.66 -5.13 -7.76
C GLU A 122 -5.02 -4.57 -8.13
N TYR A 123 -5.17 -3.25 -8.06
CA TYR A 123 -6.32 -2.54 -8.59
C TYR A 123 -5.94 -1.96 -9.95
N THR A 124 -6.81 -2.13 -10.94
CA THR A 124 -6.79 -1.34 -12.18
C THR A 124 -8.01 -0.44 -12.17
N ILE A 125 -7.78 0.87 -12.05
CA ILE A 125 -8.84 1.89 -12.00
C ILE A 125 -8.79 2.72 -13.27
N LYS A 126 -9.92 2.81 -13.98
CA LYS A 126 -10.08 3.67 -15.15
C LYS A 126 -10.85 4.93 -14.78
N VAL A 127 -10.26 6.08 -15.08
CA VAL A 127 -10.88 7.40 -14.93
C VAL A 127 -11.17 7.99 -16.30
N ILE A 128 -12.35 8.55 -16.48
CA ILE A 128 -12.74 9.30 -17.68
C ILE A 128 -13.12 10.74 -17.31
N LYS A 129 -13.08 11.62 -18.30
CA LYS A 129 -13.66 12.97 -18.18
C LYS A 129 -15.13 12.92 -18.64
N ASP A 130 -16.04 13.07 -17.69
CA ASP A 130 -17.49 13.11 -17.89
C ASP A 130 -17.96 14.57 -17.88
N ILE A 131 -18.24 15.12 -19.07
CA ILE A 131 -18.62 16.52 -19.34
C ILE A 131 -17.59 17.54 -18.80
N SER A 132 -17.61 17.83 -17.50
CA SER A 132 -16.69 18.74 -16.81
C SER A 132 -15.81 18.06 -15.76
N ASP A 133 -16.22 16.89 -15.26
CA ASP A 133 -15.65 16.28 -14.06
C ASP A 133 -14.89 15.00 -14.39
N TYR A 134 -13.93 14.64 -13.55
CA TYR A 134 -13.28 13.34 -13.63
C TYR A 134 -14.04 12.34 -12.78
N LYS A 135 -14.32 11.16 -13.33
CA LYS A 135 -15.06 10.07 -12.67
C LYS A 135 -14.43 8.72 -12.94
N ILE A 136 -14.52 7.83 -11.95
CA ILE A 136 -14.11 6.44 -12.10
C ILE A 136 -15.19 5.70 -12.90
N SER A 137 -14.80 5.17 -14.06
CA SER A 137 -15.69 4.41 -14.94
C SER A 137 -15.60 2.90 -14.73
N ASP A 138 -14.45 2.40 -14.30
CA ASP A 138 -14.21 0.97 -14.15
C ASP A 138 -13.18 0.69 -13.04
N ILE A 139 -13.39 -0.42 -12.33
CA ILE A 139 -12.51 -0.90 -11.26
C ILE A 139 -12.40 -2.41 -11.38
N ASN A 140 -11.18 -2.90 -11.60
CA ASN A 140 -10.85 -4.31 -11.52
C ASN A 140 -9.88 -4.53 -10.37
N CYS A 141 -10.01 -5.66 -9.66
CA CYS A 141 -9.14 -6.02 -8.55
C CYS A 141 -8.76 -7.49 -8.64
N THR A 142 -7.47 -7.80 -8.49
CA THR A 142 -6.98 -9.17 -8.38
C THR A 142 -6.04 -9.32 -7.20
N SER A 143 -6.20 -10.36 -6.39
CA SER A 143 -5.26 -10.68 -5.33
C SER A 143 -4.01 -11.32 -5.91
N GLU A 144 -2.86 -10.71 -5.65
CA GLU A 144 -1.55 -11.14 -6.15
C GLU A 144 -0.87 -12.12 -5.19
N LYS A 145 -0.91 -11.80 -3.88
CA LYS A 145 -0.28 -12.60 -2.83
C LYS A 145 -1.15 -12.58 -1.56
N GLU A 146 -1.22 -13.71 -0.86
CA GLU A 146 -1.76 -13.83 0.49
C GLU A 146 -0.67 -14.36 1.43
N ALA A 147 -0.57 -13.79 2.63
CA ALA A 147 0.25 -14.33 3.70
C ALA A 147 -0.62 -14.63 4.92
N PHE A 148 -0.39 -15.78 5.52
CA PHE A 148 -1.17 -16.24 6.66
C PHE A 148 -0.39 -17.24 7.51
N VAL A 149 -0.82 -17.39 8.77
CA VAL A 149 -0.21 -18.38 9.66
C VAL A 149 -0.88 -19.74 9.47
N GLU A 150 -0.05 -20.76 9.29
CA GLU A 150 -0.46 -22.16 9.27
C GLU A 150 0.58 -22.97 10.03
N GLU A 151 0.11 -23.82 10.94
CA GLU A 151 0.94 -24.59 11.87
C GLU A 151 1.98 -23.72 12.62
N TYR A 152 3.26 -23.85 12.25
CA TYR A 152 4.42 -23.28 12.95
C TYR A 152 5.02 -22.07 12.24
N GLY A 153 4.45 -21.61 11.12
CA GLY A 153 5.04 -20.59 10.28
C GLY A 153 4.04 -19.70 9.56
N ILE A 154 4.58 -18.68 8.89
CA ILE A 154 3.82 -17.86 7.95
C ILE A 154 4.02 -18.44 6.56
N ARG A 155 2.93 -18.67 5.84
CA ARG A 155 2.91 -19.19 4.48
C ARG A 155 2.50 -18.11 3.48
N LEU A 156 2.99 -18.23 2.26
CA LEU A 156 2.66 -17.44 1.08
C LEU A 156 1.77 -18.26 0.15
N LYS A 157 0.70 -17.66 -0.35
CA LYS A 157 -0.05 -18.14 -1.51
C LYS A 157 -0.02 -17.08 -2.60
N ASN A 158 0.41 -17.45 -3.80
CA ASN A 158 0.33 -16.55 -4.95
C ASN A 158 -1.01 -16.68 -5.66
N LYS A 159 -1.35 -15.65 -6.43
CA LYS A 159 -2.41 -15.68 -7.42
C LYS A 159 -2.36 -16.95 -8.27
N ASN A 160 -3.52 -17.57 -8.43
CA ASN A 160 -3.74 -18.79 -9.23
C ASN A 160 -2.99 -20.05 -8.75
N ASN A 161 -2.18 -19.98 -7.69
CA ASN A 161 -1.50 -21.13 -7.13
C ASN A 161 -2.35 -21.78 -6.03
N VAL A 162 -2.51 -23.10 -6.11
CA VAL A 162 -3.13 -23.90 -5.02
C VAL A 162 -2.12 -24.16 -3.91
N GLU A 163 -0.86 -24.43 -4.28
CA GLU A 163 0.24 -24.65 -3.34
C GLU A 163 0.64 -23.38 -2.61
N THR A 164 1.02 -23.55 -1.36
CA THR A 164 1.50 -22.50 -0.47
C THR A 164 2.97 -22.75 -0.15
N LYS A 165 3.76 -21.70 0.09
CA LYS A 165 5.19 -21.79 0.40
C LYS A 165 5.49 -21.20 1.78
N LEU A 166 6.31 -21.87 2.57
CA LEU A 166 6.73 -21.37 3.89
C LEU A 166 7.61 -20.13 3.74
N ILE A 167 7.18 -18.97 4.25
CA ILE A 167 8.00 -17.74 4.28
C ILE A 167 9.01 -17.81 5.42
N ILE A 168 8.53 -18.10 6.63
CA ILE A 168 9.31 -18.13 7.85
C ILE A 168 8.63 -19.01 8.89
N ASP A 169 9.43 -19.76 9.65
CA ASP A 169 8.97 -20.50 10.84
C ASP A 169 9.39 -19.79 12.13
N LYS A 170 8.75 -20.14 13.26
CA LYS A 170 9.10 -19.57 14.57
C LYS A 170 10.55 -19.82 15.00
N SER A 171 11.20 -20.89 14.52
CA SER A 171 12.60 -21.18 14.87
C SER A 171 13.60 -20.28 14.13
N SER A 172 13.18 -19.70 13.00
CA SER A 172 13.95 -18.74 12.20
C SER A 172 13.90 -17.32 12.79
N ILE A 173 13.03 -17.08 13.76
CA ILE A 173 12.97 -15.81 14.51
C ILE A 173 14.03 -15.85 15.62
N PRO A 174 14.86 -14.79 15.78
CA PRO A 174 15.89 -14.72 16.81
C PRO A 174 15.36 -15.07 18.21
N GLU A 175 16.18 -15.76 19.02
CA GLU A 175 15.83 -16.07 20.42
C GLU A 175 15.84 -14.83 21.31
N TYR A 176 16.71 -13.87 20.99
CA TYR A 176 16.88 -12.64 21.75
C TYR A 176 17.08 -11.45 20.81
N ALA A 177 16.57 -10.28 21.22
CA ALA A 177 16.73 -9.02 20.52
C ALA A 177 17.00 -7.88 21.50
N PHE A 178 17.56 -6.78 21.00
CA PHE A 178 17.62 -5.52 21.74
C PHE A 178 16.34 -4.72 21.49
N ALA A 179 15.85 -4.03 22.51
CA ALA A 179 14.88 -2.96 22.31
C ALA A 179 15.63 -1.71 21.80
N GLN A 180 15.04 -0.97 20.86
CA GLN A 180 15.64 0.25 20.32
C GLN A 180 15.74 1.36 21.38
N ASP A 181 14.93 1.28 22.44
CA ASP A 181 15.02 2.19 23.60
C ASP A 181 16.32 1.98 24.42
N ASP A 182 16.96 0.81 24.31
CA ASP A 182 18.25 0.52 24.95
C ASP A 182 19.40 0.99 24.03
N SER A 183 19.64 2.29 24.00
CA SER A 183 20.68 2.88 23.15
C SER A 183 22.09 2.35 23.47
N ALA A 184 22.33 1.89 24.69
CA ALA A 184 23.60 1.31 25.12
C ALA A 184 23.73 -0.19 24.80
N LYS A 185 22.64 -0.83 24.32
CA LYS A 185 22.57 -2.26 23.94
C LYS A 185 23.10 -3.17 25.06
N ILE A 186 22.70 -2.88 26.29
CA ILE A 186 23.17 -3.57 27.49
C ILE A 186 22.48 -4.93 27.60
N ASN A 187 21.16 -4.97 27.41
CA ASN A 187 20.37 -6.16 27.73
C ASN A 187 19.66 -6.72 26.49
N ARG A 188 20.00 -7.96 26.16
CA ARG A 188 19.21 -8.76 25.23
C ARG A 188 17.96 -9.30 25.93
N ILE A 189 16.81 -9.07 25.33
CA ILE A 189 15.50 -9.52 25.83
C ILE A 189 15.06 -10.73 25.01
N LYS A 190 14.50 -11.74 25.68
CA LYS A 190 13.96 -12.92 25.02
C LYS A 190 12.81 -12.52 24.11
N VAL A 191 12.84 -12.96 22.85
CA VAL A 191 11.78 -12.68 21.88
C VAL A 191 10.52 -13.48 22.25
N PRO A 192 9.34 -12.83 22.34
CA PRO A 192 8.08 -13.51 22.64
C PRO A 192 7.58 -14.27 21.41
N LYS A 193 7.66 -15.60 21.40
CA LYS A 193 7.41 -16.44 20.20
C LYS A 193 6.17 -17.34 20.31
N LYS A 194 5.33 -17.20 21.35
CA LYS A 194 4.09 -17.98 21.51
C LYS A 194 3.18 -17.89 20.30
N SER A 195 2.94 -16.67 19.79
CA SER A 195 2.07 -16.42 18.64
C SER A 195 2.67 -15.40 17.69
N PHE A 196 2.40 -15.58 16.40
CA PHE A 196 2.53 -14.49 15.43
C PHE A 196 1.45 -13.44 15.68
N GLY A 197 1.82 -12.18 15.56
CA GLY A 197 0.90 -11.05 15.56
C GLY A 197 0.63 -10.55 14.13
N ARG A 198 0.24 -9.30 14.01
CA ARG A 198 -0.07 -8.65 12.72
C ARG A 198 1.08 -8.80 11.72
N ILE A 199 0.72 -9.05 10.48
CA ILE A 199 1.62 -9.14 9.33
C ILE A 199 1.12 -8.21 8.22
N ASN A 200 2.03 -7.70 7.40
CA ASN A 200 1.65 -6.94 6.21
C ASN A 200 2.73 -7.02 5.11
N PHE A 201 2.30 -7.12 3.86
CA PHE A 201 3.21 -7.04 2.71
C PHE A 201 3.69 -5.63 2.46
N SER A 202 4.85 -5.53 1.81
CA SER A 202 5.21 -4.34 1.03
C SER A 202 4.47 -4.32 -0.31
N TYR A 203 4.51 -3.21 -1.04
CA TYR A 203 3.80 -3.02 -2.31
C TYR A 203 4.38 -3.85 -3.46
N THR A 204 5.68 -4.12 -3.46
CA THR A 204 6.34 -5.09 -4.35
C THR A 204 5.97 -6.53 -3.99
N GLY A 205 5.64 -6.78 -2.72
CA GLY A 205 5.44 -8.11 -2.18
C GLY A 205 6.75 -8.89 -1.99
N GLU A 206 7.90 -8.21 -2.05
CA GLU A 206 9.22 -8.78 -1.78
C GLU A 206 9.58 -8.72 -0.29
N LYS A 207 8.87 -7.92 0.50
CA LYS A 207 9.04 -7.84 1.95
C LYS A 207 7.73 -8.15 2.66
N LEU A 208 7.84 -8.82 3.80
CA LEU A 208 6.75 -9.04 4.75
C LEU A 208 7.16 -8.50 6.12
N GLY A 209 6.43 -7.50 6.60
CA GLY A 209 6.50 -7.10 8.00
C GLY A 209 5.83 -8.17 8.85
N ILE A 210 6.55 -8.66 9.87
CA ILE A 210 6.05 -9.68 10.79
C ILE A 210 6.14 -9.21 12.23
N THR A 211 5.25 -9.73 13.06
CA THR A 211 5.32 -9.53 14.50
C THR A 211 5.09 -10.83 15.23
N THR A 212 5.57 -10.91 16.46
CA THR A 212 5.19 -11.95 17.42
C THR A 212 4.82 -11.31 18.73
N TYR A 213 3.93 -11.96 19.49
CA TYR A 213 3.34 -11.38 20.68
C TYR A 213 3.08 -12.42 21.77
N GLU A 214 3.33 -11.99 23.01
CA GLU A 214 2.87 -12.61 24.26
C GLU A 214 2.41 -11.54 25.24
N LYS A 215 3.38 -10.88 25.89
CA LYS A 215 3.22 -9.70 26.74
C LYS A 215 3.91 -8.51 26.06
N ASP A 216 5.12 -8.78 25.59
CA ASP A 216 5.91 -7.91 24.72
C ASP A 216 5.63 -8.26 23.26
N SER A 217 5.97 -7.35 22.35
CA SER A 217 5.91 -7.56 20.90
C SER A 217 7.30 -7.49 20.27
N PHE A 218 7.63 -8.46 19.43
CA PHE A 218 8.77 -8.36 18.52
C PHE A 218 8.30 -7.96 17.13
N ILE A 219 9.12 -7.16 16.46
CA ILE A 219 8.87 -6.66 15.11
C ILE A 219 10.06 -7.03 14.22
N GLY A 220 9.78 -7.61 13.06
CA GLY A 220 10.78 -7.91 12.05
C GLY A 220 10.27 -7.67 10.63
N VAL A 221 11.21 -7.62 9.69
CA VAL A 221 10.91 -7.62 8.25
C VAL A 221 11.63 -8.80 7.61
N VAL A 222 10.88 -9.62 6.88
CA VAL A 222 11.40 -10.75 6.12
C VAL A 222 11.46 -10.37 4.65
N THR A 223 12.61 -10.55 4.01
CA THR A 223 12.76 -10.45 2.55
C THR A 223 12.47 -11.81 1.92
N ILE A 224 11.61 -11.84 0.91
CA ILE A 224 11.13 -13.04 0.22
C ILE A 224 11.96 -13.27 -1.06
N ASP A 225 12.37 -14.51 -1.31
CA ASP A 225 13.02 -14.89 -2.56
C ASP A 225 12.02 -15.12 -3.70
N GLU A 226 11.83 -14.15 -4.59
CA GLU A 226 10.92 -14.34 -5.73
C GLU A 226 11.33 -15.48 -6.68
N SER A 227 12.62 -15.79 -6.79
CA SER A 227 13.08 -16.88 -7.68
C SER A 227 12.60 -18.26 -7.18
N LEU A 228 12.53 -18.45 -5.87
CA LEU A 228 11.98 -19.65 -5.25
C LEU A 228 10.45 -19.63 -5.22
N VAL A 229 9.84 -18.48 -5.43
CA VAL A 229 8.39 -18.32 -5.51
C VAL A 229 7.85 -18.82 -6.85
N VAL A 230 8.52 -18.51 -7.97
CA VAL A 230 8.10 -18.88 -9.35
C VAL A 230 8.41 -20.31 -9.77
N GLN A 231 9.31 -21.02 -9.07
CA GLN A 231 9.52 -22.45 -9.28
C GLN A 231 8.32 -23.23 -8.74
N GLY A 232 7.30 -23.42 -9.56
CA GLY A 232 6.22 -24.37 -9.30
C GLY A 232 6.79 -25.79 -9.28
N GLY A 233 6.61 -26.49 -8.18
CA GLY A 233 6.83 -27.93 -8.09
C GLY A 233 8.24 -28.45 -8.41
N VAL A 234 9.21 -28.25 -7.51
CA VAL A 234 10.25 -29.27 -7.26
C VAL A 234 10.56 -29.30 -5.77
N SER A 235 9.67 -29.92 -5.01
CA SER A 235 9.99 -30.44 -3.66
C SER A 235 9.36 -31.82 -3.52
N GLY A 236 9.66 -32.65 -4.51
CA GLY A 236 9.30 -34.05 -4.56
C GLY A 236 10.24 -34.76 -5.51
N GLY A 237 11.32 -35.31 -4.99
CA GLY A 237 12.20 -36.23 -5.72
C GLY A 237 13.57 -35.66 -6.08
N SER A 238 14.53 -35.82 -5.17
CA SER A 238 15.88 -36.32 -5.49
C SER A 238 16.63 -36.56 -4.19
N SER A 239 16.45 -37.76 -3.64
CA SER A 239 17.41 -38.35 -2.71
C SER A 239 17.98 -39.61 -3.36
N ASN A 240 19.21 -39.45 -3.85
CA ASN A 240 20.29 -40.43 -3.95
C ASN A 240 19.97 -41.86 -4.40
N GLU A 241 20.43 -42.19 -5.61
CA GLU A 241 21.27 -43.39 -5.76
C GLU A 241 22.57 -43.18 -4.96
N SER A 242 22.67 -43.86 -3.82
CA SER A 242 23.95 -44.45 -3.40
C SER A 242 23.64 -45.53 -2.37
N GLY A 243 23.99 -46.77 -2.71
CA GLY A 243 23.76 -47.93 -1.85
C GLY A 243 24.53 -47.85 -0.54
N GLY A 244 23.97 -48.48 0.50
CA GLY A 244 24.70 -48.76 1.72
C GLY A 244 23.88 -48.66 3.01
N ASN A 245 23.42 -49.83 3.45
CA ASN A 245 23.14 -50.21 4.84
C ASN A 245 21.90 -49.62 5.55
N LYS A 246 20.94 -50.52 5.82
CA LYS A 246 19.78 -50.30 6.69
C LYS A 246 20.24 -50.08 8.13
N ASN A 247 20.10 -48.86 8.63
CA ASN A 247 20.06 -48.63 10.07
C ASN A 247 18.75 -47.90 10.43
N LYS A 248 18.01 -48.45 11.39
CA LYS A 248 16.78 -47.86 11.95
C LYS A 248 17.12 -46.50 12.56
N GLY A 249 16.69 -45.42 11.93
CA GLY A 249 16.82 -44.06 12.43
C GLY A 249 15.51 -43.32 12.22
N THR A 250 15.04 -42.64 13.27
CA THR A 250 13.98 -41.62 13.29
C THR A 250 13.66 -41.04 11.92
N GLN A 251 12.38 -41.12 11.50
CA GLN A 251 11.86 -40.36 10.35
C GLN A 251 12.32 -38.90 10.50
N MET A 252 13.35 -38.52 9.75
CA MET A 252 13.69 -37.12 9.56
C MET A 252 12.51 -36.50 8.82
N VAL A 253 11.66 -35.79 9.55
CA VAL A 253 10.67 -34.90 8.95
C VAL A 253 11.47 -33.88 8.14
N VAL A 254 11.47 -34.03 6.82
CA VAL A 254 12.08 -33.07 5.91
C VAL A 254 11.26 -31.79 6.07
N ARG A 255 11.78 -30.84 6.84
CA ARG A 255 11.15 -29.52 6.99
C ARG A 255 11.27 -28.78 5.66
N GLU A 256 10.15 -28.28 5.17
CA GLU A 256 10.11 -27.39 4.01
C GLU A 256 11.10 -26.24 4.22
N LYS A 257 11.95 -25.97 3.22
CA LYS A 257 12.90 -24.86 3.28
C LYS A 257 12.15 -23.54 3.12
N PRO A 258 12.26 -22.58 4.06
CA PRO A 258 11.61 -21.29 3.91
C PRO A 258 12.11 -20.52 2.68
N ILE A 259 11.22 -19.80 2.01
CA ILE A 259 11.53 -18.87 0.92
C ILE A 259 11.95 -17.47 1.42
N GLY A 260 11.85 -17.21 2.71
CA GLY A 260 12.42 -16.02 3.33
C GLY A 260 13.94 -16.08 3.36
N LYS A 261 14.62 -15.10 2.76
CA LYS A 261 16.10 -15.04 2.64
C LYS A 261 16.77 -14.44 3.87
N LYS A 262 16.14 -13.41 4.43
CA LYS A 262 16.72 -12.56 5.47
C LYS A 262 15.60 -12.06 6.36
N ILE A 263 15.83 -12.12 7.68
CA ILE A 263 15.03 -11.40 8.66
C ILE A 263 15.86 -10.25 9.24
N ILE A 264 15.30 -9.06 9.24
CA ILE A 264 15.84 -7.88 9.90
C ILE A 264 14.99 -7.66 11.15
N SER A 265 15.62 -7.72 12.32
CA SER A 265 14.98 -7.36 13.59
C SER A 265 14.87 -5.85 13.67
N LEU A 266 13.66 -5.34 13.91
CA LEU A 266 13.41 -3.90 14.00
C LEU A 266 13.41 -3.45 15.46
N ASP A 267 12.57 -4.06 16.28
CA ASP A 267 12.43 -3.67 17.69
C ASP A 267 11.79 -4.78 18.52
N LEU A 268 11.89 -4.63 19.84
CA LEU A 268 11.16 -5.37 20.86
C LEU A 268 10.48 -4.37 21.79
N LEU A 269 9.16 -4.23 21.62
CA LEU A 269 8.34 -3.31 22.40
C LEU A 269 7.79 -4.01 23.64
N LYS A 270 8.12 -3.48 24.82
CA LYS A 270 7.59 -4.00 26.09
C LYS A 270 6.13 -3.62 26.31
N ASP A 271 5.37 -4.54 26.91
CA ASP A 271 3.97 -4.32 27.34
C ASP A 271 3.09 -3.74 26.22
N SER A 272 3.33 -4.16 24.98
CA SER A 272 2.76 -3.56 23.79
C SER A 272 2.22 -4.61 22.83
N VAL A 273 1.10 -4.30 22.20
CA VAL A 273 0.49 -5.08 21.10
C VAL A 273 0.60 -4.28 19.82
N ILE A 274 0.99 -4.92 18.72
CA ILE A 274 1.01 -4.26 17.41
C ILE A 274 -0.40 -4.29 16.81
N ASP A 275 -0.93 -3.11 16.47
CA ASP A 275 -2.23 -2.96 15.82
C ASP A 275 -2.13 -3.27 14.32
N PHE A 276 -1.12 -2.73 13.64
CA PHE A 276 -0.78 -3.03 12.24
C PHE A 276 0.58 -2.44 11.84
N ILE A 277 1.04 -2.85 10.66
CA ILE A 277 2.28 -2.40 10.03
C ILE A 277 1.95 -1.79 8.66
N SER A 278 2.68 -0.78 8.21
CA SER A 278 2.55 -0.22 6.84
C SER A 278 3.90 0.25 6.31
N PHE A 279 4.19 -0.01 5.03
CA PHE A 279 5.42 0.41 4.37
C PHE A 279 5.27 1.79 3.72
N SER A 280 6.35 2.57 3.69
CA SER A 280 6.43 3.78 2.86
C SER A 280 6.31 3.42 1.39
N LEU A 281 5.92 4.39 0.55
CA LEU A 281 5.69 4.14 -0.89
C LEU A 281 6.94 3.61 -1.61
N ASP A 282 8.13 4.02 -1.16
CA ASP A 282 9.43 3.54 -1.66
C ASP A 282 9.98 2.34 -0.87
N GLU A 283 9.23 1.84 0.11
CA GLU A 283 9.54 0.69 0.98
C GLU A 283 10.84 0.79 1.76
N LYS A 284 11.46 1.98 1.84
CA LYS A 284 12.66 2.22 2.65
C LYS A 284 12.35 2.31 4.13
N PHE A 285 11.12 2.69 4.46
CA PHE A 285 10.65 2.77 5.83
C PHE A 285 9.44 1.88 6.07
N VAL A 286 9.29 1.46 7.31
CA VAL A 286 8.12 0.74 7.80
C VAL A 286 7.64 1.40 9.08
N MET A 287 6.37 1.76 9.11
CA MET A 287 5.69 2.29 10.28
C MET A 287 4.94 1.16 10.98
N VAL A 288 5.02 1.17 12.30
CA VAL A 288 4.32 0.24 13.18
C VAL A 288 3.45 1.04 14.12
N GLN A 289 2.13 0.80 14.06
CA GLN A 289 1.20 1.33 15.04
C GLN A 289 0.99 0.30 16.14
N TYR A 290 1.14 0.72 17.38
CA TYR A 290 1.06 -0.16 18.54
C TYR A 290 0.21 0.46 19.65
N ASN A 291 -0.31 -0.40 20.53
CA ASN A 291 -1.01 -0.02 21.74
C ASN A 291 -0.22 -0.51 22.95
N LYS A 292 0.15 0.41 23.83
CA LYS A 292 0.87 0.11 25.07
C LYS A 292 -0.09 0.06 26.24
N ALA A 293 -0.01 -1.01 27.02
CA ALA A 293 -0.87 -1.21 28.18
C ALA A 293 -0.79 0.00 29.13
N GLY A 294 -1.95 0.58 29.47
CA GLY A 294 -2.06 1.78 30.32
C GLY A 294 -1.73 3.12 29.63
N SER A 295 -1.00 3.11 28.51
CA SER A 295 -0.50 4.33 27.87
C SER A 295 -1.21 4.73 26.58
N GLY A 296 -1.90 3.84 25.88
CA GLY A 296 -2.63 4.18 24.64
C GLY A 296 -1.82 3.90 23.37
N LYS A 297 -2.25 4.48 22.25
CA LYS A 297 -1.72 4.17 20.91
C LYS A 297 -0.65 5.15 20.46
N CYS A 298 0.39 4.60 19.84
CA CYS A 298 1.46 5.39 19.24
C CYS A 298 2.02 4.70 17.98
N ILE A 299 2.95 5.37 17.31
CA ILE A 299 3.64 4.87 16.12
C ILE A 299 5.15 4.91 16.32
N ARG A 300 5.85 3.97 15.69
CA ARG A 300 7.31 4.02 15.47
C ARG A 300 7.60 3.76 14.01
N VAL A 301 8.73 4.27 13.53
CA VAL A 301 9.14 4.14 12.13
C VAL A 301 10.59 3.66 12.07
N TYR A 302 10.84 2.67 11.23
CA TYR A 302 12.15 2.02 11.11
C TYR A 302 12.59 1.99 9.65
N ASN A 303 13.90 2.05 9.43
CA ASN A 303 14.49 1.76 8.13
C ASN A 303 14.45 0.25 7.86
N THR A 304 13.97 -0.15 6.68
CA THR A 304 13.75 -1.56 6.35
C THR A 304 15.00 -2.33 5.95
N GLU A 305 16.12 -1.64 5.67
CA GLU A 305 17.38 -2.27 5.24
C GLU A 305 18.29 -2.62 6.42
N ASN A 306 18.37 -1.72 7.40
CA ASN A 306 19.25 -1.85 8.56
C ASN A 306 18.51 -2.05 9.90
N GLY A 307 17.20 -1.81 9.95
CA GLY A 307 16.37 -2.00 11.13
C GLY A 307 16.45 -0.88 12.17
N ASN A 308 17.17 0.21 11.89
CA ASN A 308 17.29 1.33 12.81
C ASN A 308 15.97 2.12 12.89
N ILE A 309 15.62 2.56 14.09
CA ILE A 309 14.55 3.54 14.31
C ILE A 309 14.98 4.90 13.75
N ILE A 310 14.03 5.67 13.20
CA ILE A 310 14.29 7.06 12.80
C ILE A 310 14.57 7.93 14.04
N PRO A 311 15.25 9.09 13.91
CA PRO A 311 15.56 9.96 15.04
C PRO A 311 14.35 10.81 15.48
N VAL A 312 13.19 10.19 15.64
CA VAL A 312 11.93 10.81 16.10
C VAL A 312 11.31 9.92 17.15
N VAL A 313 11.15 10.45 18.36
CA VAL A 313 10.50 9.76 19.47
C VAL A 313 9.11 10.38 19.65
N PHE A 314 8.10 9.78 19.04
CA PHE A 314 6.73 10.29 19.05
C PHE A 314 6.16 10.42 20.46
N GLU A 315 6.57 9.53 21.37
CA GLU A 315 6.16 9.51 22.76
C GLU A 315 6.66 10.74 23.56
N ASN A 316 7.76 11.37 23.11
CA ASN A 316 8.29 12.59 23.72
C ASN A 316 7.52 13.83 23.22
N GLU A 317 7.20 13.86 21.92
CA GLU A 317 6.46 14.96 21.28
C GLU A 317 4.96 14.94 21.62
N TYR A 318 4.41 13.74 21.81
CA TYR A 318 2.99 13.48 22.04
C TYR A 318 2.83 12.58 23.26
N PRO A 319 2.51 13.14 24.43
CA PRO A 319 2.38 12.37 25.66
C PRO A 319 1.20 11.39 25.58
N VAL A 320 1.52 10.12 25.31
CA VAL A 320 0.52 9.05 25.01
C VAL A 320 -0.51 8.85 26.13
N LYS A 321 -0.16 9.19 27.38
CA LYS A 321 -1.11 9.23 28.51
C LYS A 321 -2.37 10.05 28.20
N TYR A 322 -2.25 11.13 27.41
CA TYR A 322 -3.34 12.06 27.13
C TYR A 322 -3.88 11.97 25.70
N VAL A 323 -3.05 11.54 24.75
CA VAL A 323 -3.38 11.50 23.33
C VAL A 323 -3.01 10.17 22.69
N ASP A 324 -3.72 9.79 21.64
CA ASP A 324 -3.29 8.72 20.74
C ASP A 324 -2.65 9.33 19.49
N VAL A 325 -1.55 8.73 19.05
CA VAL A 325 -0.91 9.05 17.76
C VAL A 325 -1.28 7.96 16.77
N LEU A 326 -2.03 8.32 15.73
CA LEU A 326 -2.65 7.40 14.79
C LEU A 326 -2.12 7.64 13.38
N PHE A 327 -1.65 6.59 12.73
CA PHE A 327 -1.27 6.62 11.32
C PHE A 327 -2.46 7.05 10.44
N SER A 328 -2.18 7.82 9.39
CA SER A 328 -3.17 8.18 8.36
C SER A 328 -2.80 7.64 6.99
N SER A 329 -1.63 8.03 6.45
CA SER A 329 -1.18 7.61 5.13
C SER A 329 0.30 7.87 4.94
N PHE A 330 0.87 7.27 3.90
CA PHE A 330 2.14 7.71 3.32
C PHE A 330 1.88 8.47 2.01
N ASP A 331 2.64 9.54 1.81
CA ASP A 331 2.85 10.19 0.52
C ASP A 331 4.35 10.09 0.16
N ASN A 332 4.76 10.67 -0.97
CA ASN A 332 6.17 10.71 -1.36
C ASN A 332 7.02 11.37 -0.27
N ASP A 333 7.90 10.58 0.35
CA ASP A 333 8.79 10.99 1.45
C ASP A 333 8.07 11.58 2.68
N ILE A 334 6.76 11.38 2.83
CA ILE A 334 5.97 11.97 3.92
C ILE A 334 5.15 10.88 4.62
N LEU A 335 5.15 10.92 5.95
CA LEU A 335 4.23 10.18 6.81
C LEU A 335 3.18 11.14 7.38
N ASN A 336 1.91 10.91 7.06
CA ASN A 336 0.78 11.64 7.63
C ASN A 336 0.24 10.89 8.86
N PHE A 337 -0.03 11.62 9.94
CA PHE A 337 -0.63 11.07 11.15
C PHE A 337 -1.60 12.05 11.82
N LYS A 338 -2.43 11.54 12.72
CA LYS A 338 -3.38 12.30 13.52
C LYS A 338 -3.06 12.12 14.99
N VAL A 339 -3.15 13.21 15.73
CA VAL A 339 -3.07 13.20 17.20
C VAL A 339 -4.46 13.50 17.72
N VAL A 340 -5.02 12.56 18.48
CA VAL A 340 -6.39 12.65 19.00
C VAL A 340 -6.40 12.56 20.52
N LYS A 341 -7.28 13.34 21.16
CA LYS A 341 -7.43 13.32 22.62
C LYS A 341 -8.04 11.99 23.05
N ARG A 342 -7.48 11.37 24.10
CA ARG A 342 -8.08 10.17 24.71
C ARG A 342 -9.36 10.54 25.47
N LYS A 343 -10.30 9.59 25.51
CA LYS A 343 -11.58 9.77 26.22
C LYS A 343 -11.33 9.97 27.72
N GLY A 344 -12.02 10.94 28.33
CA GLY A 344 -11.94 11.21 29.77
C GLY A 344 -10.77 12.08 30.22
N ILE A 345 -9.96 12.59 29.28
CA ILE A 345 -8.92 13.59 29.55
C ILE A 345 -9.58 14.97 29.55
N GLU A 346 -9.32 15.82 30.54
CA GLU A 346 -9.91 17.16 30.68
C GLU A 346 -8.98 18.25 30.16
N GLU A 347 -7.68 17.98 30.14
CA GLU A 347 -6.60 18.89 29.75
C GLU A 347 -6.83 19.52 28.37
N ASN A 348 -6.48 20.81 28.25
CA ASN A 348 -6.58 21.53 26.98
C ASN A 348 -5.34 21.22 26.12
N LEU A 349 -5.55 20.43 25.08
CA LEU A 349 -4.47 19.90 24.21
C LEU A 349 -4.58 20.43 22.77
N LYS A 350 -5.20 21.59 22.57
CA LYS A 350 -5.43 22.19 21.23
C LYS A 350 -4.13 22.40 20.44
N ASN A 351 -3.02 22.63 21.12
CA ASN A 351 -1.70 22.79 20.50
C ASN A 351 -1.19 21.50 19.85
N ILE A 352 -1.44 20.33 20.46
CA ILE A 352 -0.94 19.04 19.95
C ILE A 352 -1.98 18.22 19.17
N VAL A 353 -3.27 18.37 19.45
CA VAL A 353 -4.34 17.68 18.71
C VAL A 353 -4.46 18.25 17.30
N GLY A 354 -4.55 17.37 16.30
CA GLY A 354 -4.66 17.77 14.89
C GLY A 354 -4.07 16.75 13.92
N LYS A 355 -3.93 17.18 12.66
CA LYS A 355 -3.23 16.44 11.60
C LYS A 355 -1.79 16.92 11.52
N TRP A 356 -0.88 15.99 11.25
CA TRP A 356 0.55 16.23 11.27
C TRP A 356 1.23 15.48 10.12
N GLN A 357 2.38 15.99 9.73
CA GLN A 357 3.26 15.39 8.74
C GLN A 357 4.66 15.25 9.31
N LEU A 358 5.28 14.10 9.06
CA LEU A 358 6.70 13.85 9.23
C LEU A 358 7.35 13.74 7.85
N ASP A 359 8.37 14.56 7.60
CA ASP A 359 9.26 14.41 6.45
C ASP A 359 10.24 13.25 6.70
N LEU A 360 10.24 12.23 5.84
CA LEU A 360 11.06 11.01 6.01
C LEU A 360 12.50 11.16 5.51
N LYS A 361 12.85 12.30 4.90
CA LYS A 361 14.22 12.65 4.51
C LYS A 361 14.92 13.46 5.59
N GLN A 362 14.21 14.44 6.15
CA GLN A 362 14.74 15.39 7.14
C GLN A 362 14.37 15.03 8.58
N PHE A 363 13.40 14.12 8.77
CA PHE A 363 12.85 13.74 10.07
C PHE A 363 12.25 14.92 10.86
N LYS A 364 11.64 15.87 10.15
CA LYS A 364 10.98 17.04 10.74
C LYS A 364 9.47 16.89 10.75
N ILE A 365 8.88 17.20 11.90
CA ILE A 365 7.43 17.19 12.08
C ILE A 365 6.87 18.61 11.87
N LYS A 366 5.73 18.70 11.17
CA LYS A 366 4.92 19.93 11.07
C LYS A 366 3.43 19.63 11.26
N LYS A 367 2.73 20.58 11.88
CA LYS A 367 1.26 20.56 11.97
C LYS A 367 0.64 21.04 10.67
N LEU A 368 -0.51 20.48 10.29
CA LEU A 368 -1.30 20.88 9.12
C LEU A 368 -2.46 21.82 9.48
#